data_AF-A0A4U9XNC4-F1
#
_entry.id   AF-A0A4U9XNC4-F1
#
_cell.length_a   1.000
_cell.length_b   1.000
_cell.length_c   1.000
_cell.angle_alpha   90.00
_cell.angle_beta   90.00
_cell.angle_gamma   90.00
#
_symmetry.space_group_name_H-M   'P 1'
#
loop_
_entity.id
_entity.type
_entity.pdbx_description
1 polymer ?
#
loop_
_entity_poly.entity_id
_entity_poly.type
_entity_poly.pdbx_seq_one_letter_code
_entity_poly.pdbx_strand_id
1 'polypeptide(L)' 'MKRSDLDRVISQEYTEESLGQKFSLRSYRLLEKGKKTLLAYPEIIDRHPQKKY' A
#
# COMPACT_ATOMS: atom_id res chain seq x y z
N MET A 1 -3.55 11.94 -29.23
CA MET A 1 -3.49 10.77 -28.33
C MET A 1 -4.61 10.92 -27.31
N LYS A 2 -5.47 9.91 -27.15
CA LYS A 2 -6.54 9.99 -26.14
C LYS A 2 -5.95 9.67 -24.77
N ARG A 3 -6.61 10.14 -23.70
CA ARG A 3 -6.18 9.88 -22.32
C ARG A 3 -5.97 8.39 -22.04
N SER A 4 -6.85 7.55 -22.56
CA SER A 4 -6.75 6.09 -22.48
C SER A 4 -5.46 5.52 -23.06
N ASP A 5 -4.97 6.09 -24.16
CA ASP A 5 -3.73 5.65 -24.80
C ASP A 5 -2.53 6.04 -23.94
N LEU A 6 -2.60 7.21 -23.29
CA LEU A 6 -1.56 7.72 -22.38
C LEU A 6 -1.48 6.89 -21.11
N ASP A 7 -2.61 6.63 -20.47
CA ASP A 7 -2.68 5.82 -19.25
C ASP A 7 -2.11 4.41 -19.53
N ARG A 8 -2.40 3.84 -20.71
CA ARG A 8 -1.84 2.55 -21.12
C ARG A 8 -0.32 2.59 -21.22
N VAL A 9 0.24 3.56 -21.94
CA VAL A 9 1.70 3.69 -22.12
C VAL A 9 2.39 3.92 -20.78
N ILE A 10 1.82 4.77 -19.91
CA ILE A 10 2.34 5.01 -18.57
C ILE A 10 2.38 3.71 -17.76
N SER A 11 1.31 2.91 -17.79
CA SER A 11 1.26 1.65 -17.05
C SER A 11 2.20 0.56 -17.59
N GLN A 12 2.67 0.67 -18.84
CA GLN A 12 3.61 -0.27 -19.45
C GLN A 12 5.07 0.07 -19.12
N GLU A 13 5.39 1.37 -19.05
CA GLU A 13 6.77 1.85 -18.88
C GLU A 13 7.13 2.11 -17.41
N TYR A 14 6.14 2.38 -16.55
CA TYR A 14 6.36 2.70 -15.14
C TYR A 14 5.71 1.67 -14.22
N THR A 15 6.46 1.26 -13.19
CA THR A 15 5.96 0.44 -12.08
C THR A 15 6.09 1.22 -10.77
N GLU A 16 5.25 0.92 -9.78
CA GLU A 16 5.35 1.56 -8.46
C GLU A 16 6.73 1.34 -7.83
N GLU A 17 7.34 0.18 -8.05
CA GLU A 17 8.66 -0.15 -7.52
C GLU A 17 9.77 0.70 -8.15
N SER A 18 9.73 0.91 -9.47
CA SER A 18 10.75 1.71 -10.17
C SER A 18 10.62 3.19 -9.87
N LEU A 19 9.38 3.70 -9.74
CA LEU A 19 9.11 5.07 -9.32
C LEU A 19 9.48 5.30 -7.85
N GLY A 20 9.17 4.35 -6.97
CA GLY A 20 9.46 4.42 -5.53
C GLY A 20 10.95 4.56 -5.20
N GLN A 21 11.85 4.16 -6.10
CA GLN A 21 13.29 4.36 -5.95
C GLN A 21 13.75 5.81 -6.22
N LYS A 22 12.91 6.62 -6.87
CA LYS A 22 13.25 8.01 -7.24
C LYS A 22 13.03 9.01 -6.11
N PHE A 23 12.36 8.60 -5.03
CA PHE A 23 12.08 9.47 -3.89
C PHE A 23 12.15 8.69 -2.57
N SER A 24 12.51 9.38 -1.49
CA SER A 24 12.43 8.80 -0.15
C SER A 24 11.01 8.92 0.39
N LEU A 25 10.32 7.79 0.55
CA LEU A 25 9.00 7.79 1.17
C LEU A 25 9.13 7.83 2.70
N ARG A 26 8.70 8.93 3.33
CA ARG A 26 8.53 8.99 4.78
C ARG A 26 7.24 8.27 5.16
N SER A 27 7.34 6.98 5.45
CA SER A 27 6.23 6.14 5.88
C SER A 27 6.39 5.69 7.33
N TYR A 28 5.29 5.24 7.93
CA TYR A 28 5.30 4.56 9.21
C TYR A 28 5.25 3.06 8.97
N ARG A 29 6.10 2.31 9.68
CA ARG A 29 6.09 0.85 9.69
C ARG A 29 5.92 0.36 11.11
N LEU A 30 5.11 -0.68 11.31
CA LEU A 30 5.00 -1.35 12.59
C LEU A 30 6.34 -1.97 12.98
N LEU A 31 6.78 -1.68 14.21
CA LEU A 31 7.89 -2.38 14.85
C LEU A 31 7.49 -3.83 15.15
N GLU A 32 8.48 -4.69 15.38
CA GLU A 32 8.24 -6.11 15.72
C GLU A 32 7.31 -6.30 16.93
N LYS A 33 7.42 -5.42 17.94
CA LYS A 33 6.47 -5.40 19.07
C LYS A 33 5.03 -5.15 18.61
N GLY A 34 4.83 -4.21 17.69
CA GLY A 34 3.52 -3.91 17.12
C GLY A 34 2.96 -5.10 16.35
N LYS A 35 3.78 -5.76 15.53
CA LYS A 35 3.38 -6.97 14.80
C LYS A 35 2.95 -8.09 15.73
N LYS A 36 3.75 -8.39 16.77
CA LYS A 36 3.41 -9.41 17.79
C LYS A 36 2.12 -9.06 18.54
N THR A 37 1.90 -7.78 18.85
CA THR A 37 0.69 -7.32 19.52
C THR A 37 -0.54 -7.57 18.65
N LEU A 38 -0.49 -7.24 17.36
CA LEU A 38 -1.62 -7.50 16.45
C LEU A 38 -1.91 -9.00 16.28
N LEU A 39 -0.88 -9.85 16.26
CA LEU A 39 -1.06 -11.31 16.21
C LEU A 39 -1.67 -11.88 17.49
N ALA A 40 -1.36 -11.29 18.64
CA ALA A 40 -1.90 -11.72 19.93
C ALA A 40 -3.36 -11.28 20.16
N TYR A 41 -3.79 -10.21 19.50
CA TYR A 41 -5.12 -9.61 19.68
C TYR A 41 -5.86 -9.38 18.34
N PRO A 42 -6.14 -10.43 17.55
CA PRO A 42 -6.84 -10.29 16.26
C PRO A 42 -8.25 -9.71 16.41
N GLU A 43 -8.90 -9.90 17.55
CA GLU A 43 -10.25 -9.42 17.84
C GLU A 43 -10.37 -7.89 17.79
N ILE A 44 -9.26 -7.17 17.99
CA ILE A 44 -9.23 -5.70 17.87
C ILE A 44 -9.41 -5.29 16.40
N ILE A 45 -8.83 -6.05 15.47
CA ILE A 45 -8.95 -5.82 14.02
C ILE A 45 -10.38 -6.15 13.57
N ASP A 46 -10.94 -7.25 14.06
CA ASP A 46 -12.29 -7.68 13.72
C ASP A 46 -13.38 -6.72 14.20
N ARG A 47 -13.14 -6.03 15.33
CA ARG A 47 -14.03 -4.98 15.84
C ARG A 47 -13.95 -3.68 15.05
N HIS A 48 -12.89 -3.47 14.26
CA HIS A 48 -12.77 -2.27 13.44
C HIS A 48 -13.75 -2.35 12.27
N PRO A 49 -14.51 -1.29 11.94
CA PRO A 49 -15.42 -1.29 10.80
C PRO A 49 -14.68 -1.65 9.51
N GLN A 50 -14.90 -2.88 9.03
CA GLN A 50 -14.33 -3.34 7.78
C GLN A 50 -15.17 -2.80 6.62
N LYS A 51 -14.50 -2.34 5.55
CA LYS A 51 -15.20 -2.05 4.30
C LYS A 51 -15.75 -3.36 3.75
N LYS A 52 -17.07 -3.44 3.60
CA LYS A 52 -17.73 -4.50 2.83
C LYS A 52 -17.59 -4.13 1.36
N TYR A 53 -16.71 -4.83 0.64
CA TYR A 53 -16.63 -4.78 -0.81
C TYR A 53 -17.53 -5.85 -1.42
#